data_AF-A0A8T8I6J7-F1
#
_entry.id   AF-A0A8T8I6J7-F1
#
_cell.length_a   1.000
_cell.length_b   1.000
_cell.length_c   1.000
_cell.angle_alpha   90.00
_cell.angle_beta   90.00
_cell.angle_gamma   90.00
#
_symmetry.space_group_name_H-M   'P 1'
#
loop_
_entity.id
_entity.type
_entity.pdbx_description
1 polymer ?
#
loop_
_entity_poly.entity_id
_entity_poly.type
_entity_poly.pdbx_seq_one_letter_code
_entity_poly.pdbx_strand_id
1 'polypeptide(L)'
;MSARAHDPDRGVAVEVGPGGALLDLTLDGRAPGPDLARTILALVDAATARADARAGHALGDLSALGLAVGAGQEESAEDTTPTTWRV
;
A
#
# COMPACT_ATOMS: atom_id res chain seq x y z
N MET A 1 -7.01 7.06 -10.48
CA MET A 1 -7.22 5.62 -10.73
C MET A 1 -6.87 4.89 -9.45
N SER A 2 -7.70 3.99 -8.94
CA SER A 2 -7.44 3.34 -7.64
C SER A 2 -7.68 1.84 -7.70
N ALA A 3 -7.23 1.12 -6.67
CA ALA A 3 -7.50 -0.29 -6.47
C ALA A 3 -7.68 -0.61 -4.98
N ARG A 4 -8.41 -1.68 -4.71
CA ARG A 4 -8.72 -2.15 -3.37
C ARG A 4 -8.15 -3.53 -3.11
N ALA A 5 -7.79 -3.79 -1.86
CA ALA A 5 -7.49 -5.12 -1.34
C ALA A 5 -8.16 -5.27 0.04
N HIS A 6 -8.58 -6.49 0.37
CA HIS A 6 -9.32 -6.78 1.59
C HIS A 6 -8.94 -8.17 2.09
N ASP A 7 -8.64 -8.25 3.38
CA ASP A 7 -8.53 -9.49 4.15
C ASP A 7 -9.76 -9.59 5.07
N PRO A 8 -10.79 -10.36 4.66
CA PRO A 8 -12.02 -10.47 5.43
C PRO A 8 -11.84 -11.23 6.74
N ASP A 9 -10.84 -12.10 6.86
CA ASP A 9 -10.61 -12.91 8.05
C ASP A 9 -9.95 -12.05 9.14
N ARG A 10 -9.12 -11.08 8.71
CA ARG A 10 -8.47 -10.11 9.60
C ARG A 10 -9.21 -8.78 9.70
N GLY A 11 -10.30 -8.57 8.96
CA GLY A 11 -11.08 -7.33 9.04
C GLY A 11 -10.30 -6.08 8.58
N VAL A 12 -9.47 -6.22 7.55
CA VAL A 12 -8.61 -5.13 7.03
C VAL A 12 -8.93 -4.89 5.56
N ALA A 13 -9.36 -3.67 5.21
CA ALA A 13 -9.53 -3.24 3.82
C ALA A 13 -8.67 -2.00 3.53
N VAL A 14 -8.09 -1.94 2.33
CA VAL A 14 -7.30 -0.80 1.85
C VAL A 14 -7.76 -0.38 0.46
N GLU A 15 -7.70 0.93 0.20
CA GLU A 15 -7.76 1.51 -1.13
C GLU A 15 -6.51 2.35 -1.37
N VAL A 16 -5.88 2.15 -2.52
CA VAL A 16 -4.69 2.90 -2.93
C VAL A 16 -4.82 3.43 -4.35
N GLY A 17 -4.22 4.59 -4.58
CA GLY A 17 -3.92 5.14 -5.90
C GLY A 17 -2.60 4.58 -6.47
N PRO A 18 -2.19 5.05 -7.65
CA PRO A 18 -0.94 4.63 -8.28
C PRO A 18 0.26 5.11 -7.45
N GLY A 19 1.37 4.37 -7.51
CA GLY A 19 2.57 4.66 -6.72
C GLY A 19 2.41 4.46 -5.21
N GLY A 20 1.36 3.76 -4.78
CA GLY A 20 1.13 3.41 -3.37
C GLY A 20 0.48 4.50 -2.53
N ALA A 21 -0.11 5.52 -3.16
CA ALA A 21 -0.84 6.56 -2.44
C ALA A 21 -2.04 5.96 -1.68
N LEU A 22 -1.97 5.87 -0.35
CA LEU A 22 -3.07 5.37 0.47
C LEU A 22 -4.25 6.35 0.44
N LEU A 23 -5.41 5.87 0.00
CA LEU A 23 -6.65 6.66 -0.13
C LEU A 23 -7.65 6.33 0.98
N ASP A 24 -7.76 5.05 1.36
CA ASP A 24 -8.62 4.60 2.44
C ASP A 24 -8.01 3.38 3.16
N LEU A 25 -8.24 3.31 4.47
CA LEU A 25 -7.88 2.19 5.33
C LEU A 25 -9.02 1.96 6.32
N THR A 26 -9.69 0.82 6.18
CA THR A 26 -10.75 0.39 7.09
C THR A 26 -10.29 -0.80 7.92
N LEU A 27 -10.46 -0.69 9.23
CA LEU A 27 -10.21 -1.74 10.21
C LEU A 27 -11.47 -2.02 10.99
N ASP A 28 -11.83 -3.30 11.17
CA ASP A 28 -12.90 -3.69 12.08
C ASP A 28 -12.38 -4.36 13.37
N GLY A 29 -13.29 -4.79 14.24
CA GLY A 29 -12.95 -5.38 15.54
C GLY A 29 -12.07 -6.64 15.49
N ARG A 30 -11.87 -7.24 14.31
CA ARG A 30 -11.00 -8.42 14.06
C ARG A 30 -9.58 -8.04 13.66
N ALA A 31 -9.33 -6.77 13.34
CA ALA A 31 -8.01 -6.27 12.98
C ALA A 31 -6.94 -6.25 14.09
N PRO A 32 -7.24 -6.20 15.42
CA PRO A 32 -6.16 -6.07 16.39
C PRO A 32 -5.29 -7.33 16.45
N GLY A 33 -3.97 -7.14 16.38
CA GLY A 33 -3.01 -8.23 16.52
C GLY A 33 -1.58 -7.81 16.18
N PRO A 34 -0.57 -8.59 16.60
CA PRO A 34 0.84 -8.27 16.40
C PRO A 34 1.26 -8.23 14.92
N ASP A 35 0.52 -8.91 14.04
CA ASP A 35 0.82 -8.98 12.61
C ASP A 35 0.07 -7.93 11.76
N LEU A 36 -0.72 -7.04 12.38
CA LEU A 36 -1.58 -6.10 11.66
C LEU A 36 -0.79 -5.24 10.67
N ALA A 37 0.37 -4.72 11.09
CA ALA A 37 1.23 -3.92 10.22
C ALA A 37 1.64 -4.70 8.97
N ARG A 38 2.04 -5.97 9.13
CA ARG A 38 2.43 -6.85 8.00
C ARG A 38 1.25 -7.13 7.08
N THR A 39 0.06 -7.37 7.64
CA THR A 39 -1.18 -7.56 6.86
C THR A 39 -1.51 -6.31 6.04
N ILE A 40 -1.48 -5.12 6.65
CA ILE A 40 -1.76 -3.86 5.95
C ILE A 40 -0.76 -3.65 4.80
N LEU A 41 0.55 -3.80 5.06
CA LEU A 41 1.58 -3.61 4.03
C LEU A 41 1.40 -4.58 2.86
N ALA A 42 1.12 -5.86 3.12
CA ALA A 42 0.86 -6.83 2.06
C ALA A 42 -0.38 -6.48 1.22
N LEU A 43 -1.44 -5.95 1.85
CA LEU A 43 -2.63 -5.50 1.14
C LEU A 43 -2.36 -4.23 0.32
N VAL A 44 -1.57 -3.29 0.85
CA VAL A 44 -1.13 -2.08 0.16
C VAL A 44 -0.31 -2.44 -1.07
N ASP A 45 0.66 -3.35 -0.96
CA ASP A 45 1.48 -3.82 -2.09
C ASP A 45 0.59 -4.42 -3.19
N ALA A 46 -0.34 -5.30 -2.80
CA ALA A 46 -1.25 -5.96 -3.72
C ALA A 46 -2.19 -4.96 -4.43
N ALA A 47 -2.70 -3.98 -3.69
CA ALA A 47 -3.56 -2.95 -4.26
C ALA A 47 -2.75 -1.98 -5.14
N THR A 48 -1.51 -1.65 -4.78
CA THR A 48 -0.62 -0.76 -5.53
C THR A 48 -0.30 -1.34 -6.90
N ALA A 49 0.13 -2.61 -6.94
CA ALA A 49 0.39 -3.31 -8.20
C ALA A 49 -0.83 -3.30 -9.14
N ARG A 50 -2.05 -3.42 -8.60
CA ARG A 50 -3.28 -3.32 -9.39
C ARG A 50 -3.57 -1.89 -9.85
N ALA A 51 -3.35 -0.88 -9.01
CA ALA A 51 -3.56 0.52 -9.37
C ALA A 51 -2.59 0.95 -10.48
N ASP A 52 -1.32 0.55 -10.38
CA ASP A 52 -0.28 0.85 -11.37
C ASP A 52 -0.53 0.13 -12.69
N ALA A 53 -0.92 -1.15 -12.66
CA ALA A 53 -1.28 -1.88 -13.87
C ALA A 53 -2.45 -1.23 -14.62
N ARG A 54 -3.48 -0.76 -13.88
CA ARG A 54 -4.59 -0.01 -14.49
C ARG A 54 -4.10 1.31 -15.07
N ALA A 55 -3.23 2.02 -14.35
CA ALA A 55 -2.71 3.32 -14.78
C ALA A 55 -1.90 3.18 -16.07
N GLY A 56 -0.99 2.19 -16.12
CA GLY A 56 -0.22 1.89 -17.32
C GLY A 56 -1.11 1.49 -18.51
N HIS A 57 -2.17 0.71 -18.27
CA HIS A 57 -3.12 0.36 -19.33
C HIS A 57 -3.85 1.58 -19.90
N ALA A 58 -4.23 2.54 -19.05
CA ALA A 58 -5.00 3.71 -19.47
C ALA A 58 -4.15 4.85 -20.04
N LEU A 59 -2.90 4.99 -19.59
CA LEU A 59 -2.04 6.14 -19.88
C LEU A 59 -0.80 5.79 -20.72
N GLY A 60 -0.51 4.51 -20.93
CA GLY A 60 0.69 4.05 -21.65
C GLY A 60 1.89 3.88 -20.73
N ASP A 61 3.10 4.08 -21.26
CA ASP A 61 4.34 3.92 -20.48
C ASP A 61 4.49 5.04 -19.44
N LEU A 62 4.37 4.68 -18.16
CA LEU A 62 4.46 5.58 -17.01
C LEU A 62 5.84 5.52 -16.32
N SER A 63 6.83 4.88 -16.94
CA SER A 63 8.20 4.82 -16.41
C SER A 63 8.80 6.20 -16.16
N ALA A 64 8.46 7.19 -17.00
CA ALA A 64 8.86 8.59 -16.82
C ALA A 64 8.26 9.27 -15.57
N LEU A 65 7.17 8.73 -15.02
CA LEU A 65 6.48 9.27 -13.83
C LEU A 65 6.87 8.52 -12.54
N GLY A 66 7.82 7.58 -12.61
CA GLY A 66 8.23 6.78 -11.45
C GLY A 66 7.14 5.82 -10.96
N LEU A 67 6.12 5.53 -11.79
CA LEU A 67 5.03 4.60 -11.46
C LEU A 67 5.32 3.16 -11.93
N ALA A 68 6.51 2.93 -12.49
CA ALA A 68 7.00 1.62 -12.89
C ALA A 68 7.98 1.02 -11.85
N VAL A 69 7.84 1.38 -10.57
CA VAL A 69 8.73 0.87 -9.50
C VAL A 69 8.33 -0.56 -9.18
N GLY A 70 8.92 -1.49 -9.94
CA GLY A 70 9.01 -2.90 -9.57
C GLY A 70 10.20 -3.14 -8.64
N ALA A 71 9.91 -3.79 -7.51
CA ALA A 71 10.82 -4.53 -6.63
C ALA A 71 12.12 -3.79 -6.20
N GLY A 72 11.98 -2.78 -5.35
CA GLY A 72 13.16 -2.15 -4.73
C GLY A 72 12.89 -0.85 -3.98
N GLN A 73 11.75 -0.70 -3.29
CA GLN A 73 11.59 0.33 -2.27
C GLN A 73 12.45 -0.03 -1.04
N GLU A 74 13.76 -0.01 -1.22
CA GLU A 74 14.73 0.18 -0.16
C GLU A 74 14.97 1.69 -0.01
N GLU A 75 14.97 2.16 1.23
CA GLU A 75 15.38 3.50 1.65
C GLU A 75 14.42 4.69 1.37
N SER A 76 13.37 4.78 2.20
CA SER A 76 13.34 5.76 3.30
C SER A 76 11.96 5.78 3.96
N ALA A 77 11.61 4.70 4.67
CA ALA A 77 10.48 4.68 5.61
C ALA A 77 10.88 5.23 7.00
N GLU A 78 12.14 5.65 7.16
CA GLU A 78 12.69 6.03 8.45
C GLU A 78 12.28 7.43 8.92
N ASP A 79 11.58 8.24 8.11
CA ASP A 79 11.22 9.61 8.52
C ASP A 79 9.83 9.74 9.17
N THR A 80 9.02 8.67 9.18
CA THR A 80 7.68 8.70 9.80
C THR A 80 7.61 8.06 11.18
N THR A 81 8.73 7.53 11.71
CA THR A 81 8.75 6.93 13.04
C THR A 81 9.03 8.00 14.10
N PRO A 82 8.10 8.27 15.04
CA PRO A 82 8.35 9.21 16.12
C PRO A 82 9.59 8.81 16.92
N THR A 83 10.46 9.77 17.21
CA THR A 83 11.73 9.56 17.94
C THR A 83 11.54 8.90 19.30
N THR A 84 10.34 8.99 19.89
CA THR A 84 9.96 8.34 21.14
C THR A 84 9.92 6.81 21.07
N TRP A 85 9.96 6.21 19.88
CA TRP A 85 9.90 4.76 19.66
C TRP A 85 11.23 4.16 19.20
N ARG A 86 12.23 4.99 18.95
CA ARG A 86 13.61 4.55 18.70
C ARG A 86 14.30 4.40 20.05
N VAL A 87 14.52 3.15 20.48
CA VAL A 87 15.24 2.78 21.70
C VAL A 87 16.71 2.62 21.39
#